data_AF-E0SPI5-F1
#
_entry.id   AF-E0SPI5-F1
#
_cell.length_a   1.000
_cell.length_b   1.000
_cell.length_c   1.000
_cell.angle_alpha   90.00
_cell.angle_beta   90.00
_cell.angle_gamma   90.00
#
_symmetry.space_group_name_H-M   'P 1'
#
loop_
_entity.id
_entity.type
_entity.pdbx_description
1 polymer ?
#
loop_
_entity_poly.entity_id
_entity_poly.type
_entity_poly.pdbx_seq_one_letter_code
_entity_poly.pdbx_strand_id
1 'polypeptide(L)'
;MSYGKVILEYYTLEEINLDKLSIGLYKKIDSIETNIPQEELSKFIYDEDQFISWISNTNNSSNMIKATVLYNGMMLEGLYIKSLPPSDMIINSPSLSKARKIYLLYDTHSSENISEVILRFPNSNSNIVTYDLSTQEYYVYENPIKIIDPKDLYAIVIELQDSICFFDIKEYINKHKEVKKQRSKTEKKRRKRKKKGKKRKSKKKKSS
;
A
#
# COMPACT_ATOMS: atom_id res chain seq x y z
N MET A 1 -25.45 29.47 -18.55
CA MET A 1 -24.12 28.89 -18.36
C MET A 1 -24.31 27.41 -18.07
N SER A 2 -23.62 26.54 -18.80
CA SER A 2 -23.64 25.10 -18.56
C SER A 2 -22.65 24.74 -17.45
N TYR A 3 -23.08 23.86 -16.55
CA TYR A 3 -22.27 23.36 -15.44
C TYR A 3 -21.98 21.88 -15.68
N GLY A 4 -20.75 21.46 -15.36
CA GLY A 4 -20.42 20.06 -15.13
C GLY A 4 -20.59 19.72 -13.66
N LYS A 5 -20.84 18.44 -13.38
CA LYS A 5 -21.02 17.94 -12.03
C LYS A 5 -19.77 17.16 -11.61
N VAL A 6 -19.22 17.49 -10.45
CA VAL A 6 -18.09 16.78 -9.85
C VAL A 6 -18.52 16.22 -8.52
N ILE A 7 -18.29 14.93 -8.33
CA ILE A 7 -18.51 14.24 -7.07
C ILE A 7 -17.14 13.93 -6.48
N LEU A 8 -16.88 14.44 -5.28
CA LEU A 8 -15.69 14.14 -4.50
C LEU A 8 -16.07 13.18 -3.38
N GLU A 9 -15.31 12.11 -3.24
CA GLU A 9 -15.42 11.18 -2.13
C GLU A 9 -14.11 11.18 -1.34
N TYR A 10 -14.23 11.32 -0.03
CA TYR A 10 -13.09 11.47 0.87
C TYR A 10 -12.85 10.20 1.65
N TYR A 11 -11.60 9.75 1.68
CA TYR A 11 -11.19 8.53 2.34
C TYR A 11 -10.06 8.79 3.33
N THR A 12 -10.12 8.15 4.49
CA THR A 12 -9.00 8.09 5.44
C THR A 12 -8.39 6.70 5.44
N LEU A 13 -7.09 6.65 5.66
CA LEU A 13 -6.36 5.41 5.79
C LEU A 13 -6.42 4.95 7.26
N GLU A 14 -7.17 3.90 7.53
CA GLU A 14 -7.22 3.25 8.85
C GLU A 14 -6.30 2.02 8.87
N GLU A 15 -5.47 1.92 9.90
CA GLU A 15 -4.60 0.76 10.09
C GLU A 15 -5.36 -0.34 10.83
N ILE A 16 -5.60 -1.45 10.12
CA ILE A 16 -6.17 -2.67 10.69
C ILE A 16 -5.01 -3.56 11.15
N ASN A 17 -4.91 -3.75 12.45
CA ASN A 17 -3.92 -4.63 13.06
C ASN A 17 -4.44 -6.07 13.06
N LEU A 18 -3.75 -6.93 12.33
CA LEU A 18 -3.93 -8.37 12.35
C LEU A 18 -2.77 -9.02 13.12
N ASP A 19 -2.88 -10.30 13.45
CA ASP A 19 -1.92 -11.00 14.31
C ASP A 19 -0.45 -10.83 13.88
N LYS A 20 -0.13 -11.08 12.60
CA LYS A 20 1.24 -11.05 12.07
C LYS A 20 1.58 -9.83 11.21
N LEU A 21 0.62 -8.96 10.97
CA LEU A 21 0.78 -7.83 10.06
C LEU A 21 -0.25 -6.75 10.34
N SER A 22 0.01 -5.53 9.89
CA SER A 22 -1.00 -4.48 9.80
C SER A 22 -1.20 -4.07 8.34
N ILE A 23 -2.45 -3.77 7.99
CA ILE A 23 -2.84 -3.32 6.65
C ILE A 23 -3.54 -1.98 6.81
N GLY A 24 -3.09 -0.96 6.10
CA GLY A 24 -3.81 0.30 5.99
C GLY A 24 -4.92 0.18 4.96
N LEU A 25 -6.20 0.16 5.35
CA LEU A 25 -7.33 0.17 4.43
C LEU A 25 -7.98 1.55 4.36
N TYR A 26 -8.49 1.92 3.19
CA TYR A 26 -9.22 3.17 3.05
C TYR A 26 -10.64 3.01 3.53
N LYS A 27 -11.12 3.96 4.34
CA LYS A 27 -12.51 4.05 4.77
C LYS A 27 -13.11 5.35 4.26
N LYS A 28 -14.29 5.25 3.66
CA LYS A 28 -15.03 6.42 3.21
C LYS A 28 -15.50 7.22 4.43
N ILE A 29 -15.26 8.53 4.41
CA ILE A 29 -15.66 9.45 5.50
C ILE A 29 -16.83 10.32 5.06
N ASP A 30 -16.76 10.85 3.84
CA ASP A 30 -17.70 11.85 3.36
C ASP A 30 -17.76 11.87 1.84
N SER A 31 -18.78 12.53 1.29
CA SER A 31 -18.91 12.83 -0.12
C SER A 31 -19.57 14.19 -0.34
N ILE A 32 -18.99 14.98 -1.25
CA ILE A 32 -19.50 16.29 -1.63
C ILE A 32 -19.76 16.30 -3.13
N GLU A 33 -20.88 16.89 -3.51
CA GLU A 33 -21.21 17.17 -4.90
C GLU A 33 -21.06 18.67 -5.16
N THR A 34 -20.31 19.03 -6.20
CA THR A 34 -20.12 20.42 -6.62
C THR A 34 -20.43 20.60 -8.09
N ASN A 35 -20.99 21.76 -8.41
CA ASN A 35 -21.25 22.17 -9.79
C ASN A 35 -20.17 23.17 -10.20
N ILE A 36 -19.45 22.84 -11.28
CA ILE A 36 -18.32 23.64 -11.78
C ILE A 36 -18.67 24.15 -13.18
N PRO A 37 -18.43 25.43 -13.51
CA PRO A 37 -18.61 25.94 -14.86
C PRO A 37 -17.86 25.07 -15.88
N GLN A 38 -18.48 24.76 -17.02
CA GLN A 38 -17.87 23.87 -18.01
C GLN A 38 -16.49 24.33 -18.50
N GLU A 39 -16.26 25.64 -18.61
CA GLU A 39 -14.97 26.20 -19.01
C GLU A 39 -13.85 25.84 -18.02
N GLU A 40 -14.13 25.91 -16.72
CA GLU A 40 -13.16 25.56 -15.67
C GLU A 40 -12.95 24.04 -15.60
N LEU A 41 -14.04 23.27 -15.72
CA LEU A 41 -13.96 21.81 -15.74
C LEU A 41 -13.14 21.30 -16.93
N SER A 42 -13.27 21.94 -18.10
CA SER A 42 -12.47 21.59 -19.27
C SER A 42 -10.98 21.74 -18.97
N LYS A 43 -10.57 22.78 -18.23
CA LYS A 43 -9.18 22.97 -17.82
C LYS A 43 -8.70 21.86 -16.89
N PHE A 44 -9.51 21.47 -15.92
CA PHE A 44 -9.17 20.34 -15.03
C PHE A 44 -9.00 19.00 -15.76
N ILE A 45 -9.75 18.77 -16.84
CA ILE A 45 -9.60 17.54 -17.65
C ILE A 45 -8.29 17.53 -18.43
N TYR A 46 -7.81 18.70 -18.88
CA TYR A 46 -6.61 18.80 -19.71
C TYR A 46 -5.34 19.16 -18.92
N ASP A 47 -5.47 19.70 -17.71
CA ASP A 47 -4.38 20.12 -16.83
C ASP A 47 -4.48 19.42 -15.47
N GLU A 48 -3.71 18.35 -15.34
CA GLU A 48 -3.66 17.51 -14.13
C GLU A 48 -3.15 18.30 -12.91
N ASP A 49 -2.16 19.18 -13.09
CA ASP A 49 -1.59 19.97 -12.00
C ASP A 49 -2.63 20.96 -11.45
N GLN A 50 -3.40 21.58 -12.34
CA GLN A 50 -4.47 22.48 -11.94
C GLN A 50 -5.57 21.73 -11.18
N PHE A 51 -5.94 20.52 -11.63
CA PHE A 51 -6.92 19.69 -10.95
C PHE A 51 -6.44 19.21 -9.58
N ILE A 52 -5.18 18.76 -9.48
CA ILE A 52 -4.56 18.37 -8.21
C ILE A 52 -4.53 19.55 -7.24
N SER A 53 -4.11 20.72 -7.70
CA SER A 53 -4.08 21.95 -6.89
C SER A 53 -5.48 22.29 -6.36
N TRP A 54 -6.51 22.22 -7.21
CA TRP A 54 -7.88 22.45 -6.80
C TRP A 54 -8.36 21.43 -5.76
N ILE A 55 -8.21 20.13 -6.01
CA ILE A 55 -8.63 19.06 -5.09
C ILE A 55 -7.90 19.14 -3.75
N SER A 56 -6.59 19.44 -3.76
CA SER A 56 -5.78 19.51 -2.55
C SER A 56 -6.28 20.55 -1.53
N ASN A 57 -6.97 21.59 -2.00
CA ASN A 57 -7.54 22.65 -1.17
C ASN A 57 -8.93 22.33 -0.60
N THR A 58 -9.60 21.25 -1.06
CA THR A 58 -11.00 20.96 -0.69
C THR A 58 -11.14 20.30 0.68
N ASN A 59 -10.18 19.46 1.11
CA ASN A 59 -10.24 18.81 2.41
C ASN A 59 -8.85 18.38 2.90
N ASN A 60 -8.44 18.89 4.06
CA ASN A 60 -7.12 18.59 4.64
C ASN A 60 -7.08 17.27 5.41
N SER A 61 -8.22 16.73 5.84
CA SER A 61 -8.28 15.57 6.73
C SER A 61 -8.22 14.21 6.01
N SER A 62 -8.57 14.14 4.73
CA SER A 62 -8.53 12.91 3.94
C SER A 62 -7.11 12.51 3.55
N ASN A 63 -6.86 11.21 3.46
CA ASN A 63 -5.61 10.66 2.93
C ASN A 63 -5.69 10.41 1.41
N MET A 64 -6.89 10.11 0.93
CA MET A 64 -7.19 9.89 -0.48
C MET A 64 -8.51 10.55 -0.85
N ILE A 65 -8.60 11.02 -2.10
CA ILE A 65 -9.80 11.63 -2.67
C ILE A 65 -10.09 10.92 -3.99
N LYS A 66 -11.30 10.38 -4.14
CA LYS A 66 -11.81 9.95 -5.44
C LYS A 66 -12.64 11.08 -6.03
N ALA A 67 -12.35 11.44 -7.27
CA ALA A 67 -13.13 12.43 -8.01
C ALA A 67 -13.80 11.76 -9.20
N THR A 68 -15.13 11.91 -9.28
CA THR A 68 -15.93 11.47 -10.42
C THR A 68 -16.49 12.72 -11.10
N VAL A 69 -16.05 12.96 -12.34
CA VAL A 69 -16.41 14.12 -13.15
C VAL A 69 -17.40 13.70 -14.22
N LEU A 70 -18.57 14.33 -14.22
CA LEU A 70 -19.61 14.19 -15.23
C LEU A 70 -19.54 15.39 -16.18
N TYR A 71 -19.02 15.16 -17.39
CA TYR A 71 -18.79 16.19 -18.39
C TYR A 71 -19.31 15.76 -19.75
N ASN A 72 -20.22 16.52 -20.34
CA ASN A 72 -20.79 16.27 -21.68
C ASN A 72 -21.30 14.83 -21.88
N GLY A 73 -21.91 14.24 -20.83
CA GLY A 73 -22.43 12.86 -20.86
C GLY A 73 -21.36 11.77 -20.66
N MET A 74 -20.09 12.13 -20.52
CA MET A 74 -19.01 11.23 -20.11
C MET A 74 -18.81 11.26 -18.60
N MET A 75 -18.41 10.11 -18.05
CA MET A 75 -17.98 9.96 -16.67
C MET A 75 -16.48 9.68 -16.65
N LEU A 76 -15.71 10.55 -16.01
CA LEU A 76 -14.27 10.42 -15.80
C LEU A 76 -14.01 10.21 -14.31
N GLU A 77 -13.09 9.31 -13.97
CA GLU A 77 -12.72 9.07 -12.58
C GLU A 77 -11.22 9.27 -12.37
N GLY A 78 -10.85 9.89 -11.26
CA GLY A 78 -9.47 10.09 -10.84
C GLY A 78 -9.31 9.81 -9.34
N LEU A 79 -8.14 9.33 -8.96
CA LEU A 79 -7.77 9.09 -7.57
C LEU A 79 -6.56 9.94 -7.22
N TYR A 80 -6.69 10.74 -6.17
CA TYR A 80 -5.61 11.54 -5.63
C TYR A 80 -5.21 11.03 -4.25
N ILE A 81 -3.96 10.61 -4.08
CA ILE A 81 -3.38 10.17 -2.82
C ILE A 81 -2.37 11.23 -2.36
N LYS A 82 -2.53 11.76 -1.14
CA LYS A 82 -1.63 12.81 -0.63
C LYS A 82 -0.22 12.29 -0.36
N SER A 83 -0.13 11.17 0.36
CA SER A 83 1.11 10.45 0.63
C SER A 83 0.78 9.15 1.34
N LEU A 84 1.40 8.06 0.90
CA LEU A 84 1.33 6.80 1.63
C LEU A 84 2.32 6.82 2.81
N PRO A 85 1.96 6.27 3.98
CA PRO A 85 2.91 6.10 5.06
C PRO A 85 4.01 5.10 4.63
N PRO A 86 5.22 5.22 5.20
CA PRO A 86 6.30 4.29 4.90
C PRO A 86 5.88 2.87 5.28
N SER A 87 5.96 1.95 4.32
CA SER A 87 5.52 0.57 4.46
C SER A 87 6.57 -0.41 3.96
N ASP A 88 6.39 -1.66 4.38
CA ASP A 88 7.21 -2.79 3.99
C ASP A 88 6.80 -3.33 2.62
N MET A 89 5.49 -3.31 2.34
CA MET A 89 4.88 -3.66 1.07
C MET A 89 3.70 -2.74 0.77
N ILE A 90 3.29 -2.72 -0.49
CA ILE A 90 2.09 -2.00 -0.94
C ILE A 90 1.24 -2.98 -1.75
N ILE A 91 -0.05 -3.03 -1.43
CA ILE A 91 -1.07 -3.73 -2.18
C ILE A 91 -1.55 -2.80 -3.29
N ASN A 92 -1.25 -3.16 -4.53
CA ASN A 92 -1.76 -2.42 -5.67
C ASN A 92 -3.04 -3.08 -6.18
N SER A 93 -4.15 -2.35 -6.10
CA SER A 93 -5.40 -2.68 -6.80
C SER A 93 -5.53 -1.75 -8.01
N PRO A 94 -5.94 -2.25 -9.19
CA PRO A 94 -6.07 -1.44 -10.39
C PRO A 94 -7.12 -0.32 -10.26
N SER A 95 -8.08 -0.50 -9.34
CA SER A 95 -9.12 0.47 -9.03
C SER A 95 -9.46 0.43 -7.54
N LEU A 96 -10.03 1.51 -7.03
CA LEU A 96 -10.53 1.54 -5.66
C LEU A 96 -11.69 0.56 -5.51
N SER A 97 -11.46 -0.54 -4.80
CA SER A 97 -12.39 -1.66 -4.69
C SER A 97 -12.73 -1.96 -3.25
N LYS A 98 -14.00 -2.28 -2.96
CA LYS A 98 -14.43 -2.64 -1.61
C LYS A 98 -13.82 -3.98 -1.19
N ALA A 99 -13.18 -4.01 -0.02
CA ALA A 99 -12.67 -5.23 0.59
C ALA A 99 -13.83 -6.02 1.20
N ARG A 100 -13.85 -7.33 0.95
CA ARG A 100 -14.83 -8.25 1.56
C ARG A 100 -14.19 -9.12 2.61
N LYS A 101 -13.07 -9.76 2.28
CA LYS A 101 -12.40 -10.70 3.18
C LYS A 101 -10.89 -10.62 3.02
N ILE A 102 -10.19 -10.87 4.11
CA ILE A 102 -8.73 -11.03 4.12
C ILE A 102 -8.42 -12.43 4.60
N TYR A 103 -7.63 -13.15 3.81
CA TYR A 103 -7.15 -14.48 4.13
C TYR A 103 -5.64 -14.42 4.35
N LEU A 104 -5.20 -14.88 5.52
CA LEU A 104 -3.80 -15.11 5.82
C LEU A 104 -3.52 -16.59 5.62
N LEU A 105 -2.67 -16.91 4.65
CA LEU A 105 -2.27 -18.27 4.33
C LEU A 105 -0.97 -18.59 5.05
N TYR A 106 -0.97 -19.64 5.86
CA TYR A 106 0.21 -20.11 6.56
C TYR A 106 0.84 -21.30 5.84
N ASP A 107 2.17 -21.32 5.80
CA ASP A 107 2.94 -22.43 5.26
C ASP A 107 2.94 -23.57 6.29
N THR A 108 2.24 -24.66 5.97
CA THR A 108 2.43 -25.92 6.67
C THR A 108 3.29 -26.82 5.83
N HIS A 109 4.57 -26.88 6.21
CA HIS A 109 5.61 -27.80 5.76
C HIS A 109 6.55 -27.29 4.67
N SER A 110 7.81 -27.17 5.11
CA SER A 110 9.03 -27.15 4.33
C SER A 110 9.12 -28.34 3.36
N SER A 111 8.65 -28.21 2.14
CA SER A 111 9.14 -29.04 1.05
C SER A 111 9.04 -28.32 -0.28
N GLU A 112 10.20 -28.25 -0.93
CA GLU A 112 10.41 -27.87 -2.32
C GLU A 112 9.35 -28.51 -3.22
N ASN A 113 8.82 -27.74 -4.18
CA ASN A 113 7.78 -28.08 -5.16
C ASN A 113 6.33 -27.75 -4.76
N ILE A 114 5.98 -26.46 -4.83
CA ILE A 114 4.60 -26.04 -5.06
C ILE A 114 4.61 -25.28 -6.39
N SER A 115 4.43 -26.01 -7.49
CA SER A 115 4.45 -25.45 -8.84
C SER A 115 3.12 -24.81 -9.24
N GLU A 116 2.03 -25.09 -8.53
CA GLU A 116 0.71 -24.50 -8.81
C GLU A 116 -0.07 -24.35 -7.50
N VAL A 117 -0.24 -23.12 -7.03
CA VAL A 117 -1.14 -22.80 -5.92
C VAL A 117 -2.55 -22.67 -6.48
N ILE A 118 -3.29 -23.77 -6.47
CA ILE A 118 -4.75 -23.71 -6.66
C ILE A 118 -5.34 -23.19 -5.34
N LEU A 119 -5.76 -21.92 -5.32
CA LEU A 119 -6.47 -21.31 -4.19
C LEU A 119 -7.80 -22.03 -3.97
N ARG A 120 -7.81 -23.04 -3.08
CA ARG A 120 -9.03 -23.67 -2.57
C ARG A 120 -9.40 -23.00 -1.25
N PHE A 121 -10.41 -22.13 -1.26
CA PHE A 121 -10.99 -21.55 -0.05
C PHE A 121 -11.71 -22.66 0.76
N PRO A 122 -11.63 -22.65 2.11
CA PRO A 122 -11.54 -23.90 2.86
C PRO A 122 -12.87 -24.64 3.08
N ASN A 123 -12.84 -25.95 2.80
CA ASN A 123 -13.48 -26.93 3.66
C ASN A 123 -12.52 -27.23 4.82
N SER A 124 -12.82 -26.69 6.01
CA SER A 124 -12.47 -27.23 7.34
C SER A 124 -11.05 -27.76 7.63
N ASN A 125 -9.97 -27.24 7.03
CA ASN A 125 -8.59 -27.61 7.40
C ASN A 125 -7.70 -26.36 7.61
N SER A 126 -6.91 -26.37 8.68
CA SER A 126 -6.66 -25.26 9.61
C SER A 126 -5.48 -24.30 9.33
N ASN A 127 -5.16 -23.98 8.06
CA ASN A 127 -3.97 -23.17 7.73
C ASN A 127 -4.30 -21.78 7.17
N ILE A 128 -5.55 -21.38 7.30
CA ILE A 128 -6.08 -20.13 6.76
C ILE A 128 -6.78 -19.39 7.90
N VAL A 129 -6.31 -18.18 8.21
CA VAL A 129 -7.04 -17.26 9.09
C VAL A 129 -7.82 -16.29 8.21
N THR A 130 -9.12 -16.18 8.46
CA THR A 130 -10.02 -15.33 7.67
C THR A 130 -10.55 -14.18 8.53
N TYR A 131 -10.49 -12.97 7.98
CA TYR A 131 -11.10 -11.78 8.54
C TYR A 131 -12.22 -11.33 7.61
N ASP A 132 -13.44 -11.25 8.12
CA ASP A 132 -14.61 -10.81 7.38
C ASP A 132 -14.80 -9.30 7.54
N LEU A 133 -14.75 -8.58 6.42
CA LEU A 133 -14.94 -7.13 6.31
C LEU A 133 -16.20 -6.80 5.51
N SER A 134 -17.04 -7.78 5.16
CA SER A 134 -18.17 -7.61 4.24
C SER A 134 -19.18 -6.56 4.69
N THR A 135 -19.37 -6.42 6.00
CA THR A 135 -20.26 -5.43 6.62
C THR A 135 -19.62 -4.06 6.80
N GLN A 136 -18.31 -3.93 6.56
CA GLN A 136 -17.54 -2.70 6.76
C GLN A 136 -17.30 -2.00 5.41
N GLU A 137 -17.12 -0.67 5.44
CA GLU A 137 -16.84 0.14 4.25
C GLU A 137 -15.33 0.38 4.10
N TYR A 138 -14.59 -0.72 3.99
CA TYR A 138 -13.15 -0.69 3.72
C TYR A 138 -12.85 -0.92 2.25
N TYR A 139 -11.84 -0.22 1.75
CA TYR A 139 -11.47 -0.18 0.33
C TYR A 139 -9.97 -0.35 0.14
N VAL A 140 -9.63 -0.91 -1.02
CA VAL A 140 -8.28 -1.25 -1.42
C VAL A 140 -7.88 -0.49 -2.69
N TYR A 141 -6.81 0.31 -2.58
CA TYR A 141 -6.05 0.99 -3.62
C TYR A 141 -4.68 1.39 -3.03
N GLU A 142 -3.56 0.95 -3.59
CA GLU A 142 -2.19 1.23 -3.09
C GLU A 142 -2.02 1.14 -1.55
N ASN A 143 -2.55 0.09 -0.92
CA ASN A 143 -2.61 0.01 0.54
C ASN A 143 -1.28 -0.43 1.15
N PRO A 144 -0.75 0.29 2.14
CA PRO A 144 0.46 -0.11 2.83
C PRO A 144 0.20 -1.36 3.68
N ILE A 145 1.10 -2.33 3.60
CA ILE A 145 1.21 -3.45 4.54
C ILE A 145 2.51 -3.28 5.32
N LYS A 146 2.42 -3.50 6.63
CA LYS A 146 3.56 -3.69 7.51
C LYS A 146 3.56 -5.11 8.05
N ILE A 147 4.60 -5.87 7.76
CA ILE A 147 4.70 -7.25 8.21
C ILE A 147 5.42 -7.27 9.55
N ILE A 148 4.72 -7.70 10.60
CA ILE A 148 5.24 -7.71 11.98
C ILE A 148 6.05 -8.98 12.21
N ASP A 149 5.50 -10.14 11.85
CA ASP A 149 6.20 -11.43 11.88
C ASP A 149 5.95 -12.23 10.60
N PRO A 150 6.91 -12.28 9.66
CA PRO A 150 6.75 -13.03 8.42
C PRO A 150 6.88 -14.55 8.61
N LYS A 151 7.22 -15.05 9.81
CA LYS A 151 7.41 -16.49 10.03
C LYS A 151 6.13 -17.25 9.75
N ASP A 152 6.27 -18.31 8.97
CA ASP A 152 5.19 -19.23 8.57
C ASP A 152 4.06 -18.57 7.80
N LEU A 153 4.13 -17.26 7.48
CA LEU A 153 3.18 -16.58 6.62
C LEU A 153 3.62 -16.79 5.17
N TYR A 154 2.77 -17.47 4.40
CA TYR A 154 3.02 -17.77 3.01
C TYR A 154 2.54 -16.65 2.10
N ALA A 155 1.27 -16.26 2.26
CA ALA A 155 0.64 -15.29 1.38
C ALA A 155 -0.50 -14.54 2.07
N ILE A 156 -0.83 -13.37 1.53
CA ILE A 156 -2.02 -12.61 1.88
C ILE A 156 -2.93 -12.60 0.66
N VAL A 157 -4.18 -12.97 0.85
CA VAL A 157 -5.21 -12.87 -0.19
C VAL A 157 -6.28 -11.93 0.29
N ILE A 158 -6.63 -10.95 -0.54
CA ILE A 158 -7.72 -10.03 -0.26
C ILE A 158 -8.77 -10.25 -1.33
N GLU A 159 -9.94 -10.70 -0.88
CA GLU A 159 -11.12 -10.78 -1.72
C GLU A 159 -11.76 -9.40 -1.75
N LEU A 160 -11.83 -8.85 -2.97
CA LEU A 160 -12.49 -7.59 -3.25
C LEU A 160 -13.88 -7.88 -3.82
N GLN A 161 -14.69 -6.83 -3.96
CA GLN A 161 -16.02 -6.95 -4.54
C GLN A 161 -16.01 -7.54 -5.95
N ASP A 162 -15.05 -7.11 -6.80
CA ASP A 162 -15.00 -7.44 -8.23
C ASP A 162 -13.72 -8.18 -8.64
N SER A 163 -12.81 -8.46 -7.70
CA SER A 163 -11.51 -9.08 -8.00
C SER A 163 -10.88 -9.70 -6.75
N ILE A 164 -9.69 -10.28 -6.91
CA ILE A 164 -8.89 -10.82 -5.82
C ILE A 164 -7.47 -10.28 -5.96
N CYS A 165 -6.91 -9.79 -4.86
CA CYS A 165 -5.49 -9.46 -4.79
C CYS A 165 -4.73 -10.57 -4.06
N PHE A 166 -3.63 -11.03 -4.64
CA PHE A 166 -2.76 -12.06 -4.08
C PHE A 166 -1.36 -11.50 -3.87
N PHE A 167 -0.80 -11.71 -2.68
CA PHE A 167 0.53 -11.25 -2.30
C PHE A 167 1.36 -12.39 -1.74
N ASP A 168 2.46 -12.72 -2.43
CA ASP A 168 3.44 -13.70 -1.97
C ASP A 168 4.44 -13.04 -0.99
N ILE A 169 4.51 -13.57 0.23
CA ILE A 169 5.41 -13.07 1.28
C ILE A 169 6.86 -13.47 1.02
N LYS A 170 7.12 -14.48 0.19
CA LYS A 170 8.49 -14.89 -0.18
C LYS A 170 9.25 -13.75 -0.85
N GLU A 171 8.59 -12.94 -1.69
CA GLU A 171 9.23 -11.81 -2.36
C GLU A 171 9.70 -10.76 -1.36
N TYR A 172 8.87 -10.45 -0.36
CA TYR A 172 9.23 -9.55 0.75
C TYR A 172 10.42 -10.08 1.55
N ILE A 173 10.39 -11.35 1.93
CA ILE A 173 11.48 -12.01 2.68
C ILE A 173 12.79 -11.89 1.90
N ASN A 174 12.77 -12.10 0.58
CA ASN A 174 13.94 -12.03 -0.28
C ASN A 174 14.52 -10.61 -0.35
N LYS A 175 13.69 -9.59 -0.60
CA LYS A 175 14.11 -8.19 -0.61
C LYS A 175 14.74 -7.78 0.74
N HIS A 176 14.12 -8.14 1.87
CA HIS A 176 14.66 -7.81 3.19
C HIS A 176 15.96 -8.54 3.52
N LYS A 177 16.14 -9.78 3.06
CA LYS A 177 17.42 -10.52 3.18
C LYS A 177 18.54 -9.81 2.43
N GLU A 178 18.28 -9.29 1.22
CA GLU A 178 19.28 -8.56 0.43
C GLU A 178 19.70 -7.25 1.09
N VAL A 179 18.74 -6.45 1.56
CA VAL A 179 19.00 -5.19 2.26
C VAL A 179 19.85 -5.44 3.52
N LYS A 180 19.54 -6.47 4.31
CA LYS A 180 20.35 -6.87 5.47
C LYS A 180 21.78 -7.28 5.05
N LYS A 181 21.93 -8.06 3.97
CA LYS A 181 23.24 -8.44 3.42
C LYS A 181 24.05 -7.21 3.02
N GLN A 182 23.46 -6.25 2.30
CA GLN A 182 24.12 -5.01 1.89
C GLN A 182 24.55 -4.16 3.09
N ARG A 183 23.66 -3.92 4.06
CA ARG A 183 23.98 -3.18 5.30
C ARG A 183 25.15 -3.83 6.05
N SER A 184 25.17 -5.16 6.17
CA SER A 184 26.26 -5.89 6.83
C SER A 184 27.62 -5.71 6.12
N LYS A 185 27.63 -5.68 4.77
CA LYS A 185 28.84 -5.46 3.97
C LYS A 185 29.36 -4.04 4.18
N THR A 186 28.48 -3.05 4.15
CA THR A 186 28.82 -1.64 4.37
C THR A 186 29.35 -1.40 5.77
N GLU A 187 28.72 -2.00 6.79
CA GLU A 187 29.18 -1.87 8.17
C GLU A 187 30.51 -2.59 8.42
N LYS A 188 30.71 -3.79 7.86
CA LYS A 188 32.01 -4.49 7.88
C LYS A 188 33.11 -3.62 7.25
N LYS A 189 32.84 -2.98 6.10
CA LYS A 189 33.79 -2.03 5.46
C LYS A 189 34.09 -0.84 6.38
N ARG A 190 33.06 -0.24 7.01
CA ARG A 190 33.22 0.88 7.96
C ARG A 190 34.08 0.51 9.17
N ARG A 191 33.83 -0.66 9.78
CA ARG A 191 34.62 -1.18 10.92
C ARG A 191 36.09 -1.42 10.53
N LYS A 192 36.36 -1.97 9.34
CA LYS A 192 37.73 -2.15 8.83
C LYS A 192 38.46 -0.81 8.63
N ARG A 193 37.79 0.22 8.07
CA ARG A 193 38.36 1.57 7.92
C ARG A 193 38.69 2.22 9.27
N LYS A 194 37.79 2.13 10.26
CA LYS A 194 38.05 2.63 11.63
C LYS A 194 39.25 1.94 12.30
N LYS A 195 39.39 0.61 12.16
CA LYS A 195 40.56 -0.13 12.68
C LYS A 195 41.88 0.28 12.01
N LYS A 196 41.89 0.49 10.69
CA LYS A 196 43.08 1.00 9.96
C LYS A 196 43.46 2.43 10.39
N GLY A 197 42.47 3.31 10.59
CA GLY A 197 42.69 4.68 11.08
C GLY A 197 43.28 4.74 12.48
N LYS A 198 42.81 3.89 13.41
CA LYS A 198 43.37 3.80 14.77
C LYS A 198 44.81 3.29 14.79
N LYS A 199 45.15 2.29 13.97
CA LYS A 199 46.54 1.79 13.83
C LYS A 199 47.51 2.85 13.27
N ARG A 200 47.05 3.74 12.38
CA ARG A 200 47.86 4.85 11.86
C ARG A 200 48.12 5.92 12.93
N LYS A 201 47.12 6.25 13.76
CA LYS A 201 47.29 7.21 14.88
C LYS A 201 48.19 6.67 16.00
N SER A 202 48.14 5.37 16.31
CA SER A 202 49.01 4.77 17.33
C SER A 202 50.48 4.67 16.92
N LYS A 203 50.77 4.53 15.62
CA LYS A 203 52.15 4.59 15.10
C LYS A 203 52.74 5.99 15.18
N LYS A 204 51.94 7.03 14.91
CA LYS A 204 52.38 8.44 14.98
C LYS A 204 52.72 8.92 16.40
N LYS A 205 52.14 8.31 17.44
CA LYS A 205 52.42 8.60 18.86
C LYS A 205 53.66 7.91 19.43
N LYS A 206 54.24 6.92 18.73
CA LYS A 206 55.47 6.22 19.15
C LYS A 206 56.74 6.79 18.50
N SER A 207 56.59 7.72 17.56
CA SER A 207 57.66 8.36 16.80
C SER A 207 57.84 9.83 17.18
N SER A 208 57.31 10.23 18.33
CA SER A 208 57.36 11.55 18.97
C SER A 208 57.68 11.31 20.43
#